data_AF-A0A914KEV7-F1
#
_entry.id   AF-A0A914KEV7-F1
#
_cell.length_a   1.000
_cell.length_b   1.000
_cell.length_c   1.000
_cell.angle_alpha   90.00
_cell.angle_beta   90.00
_cell.angle_gamma   90.00
#
_symmetry.space_group_name_H-M   'P 1'
#
loop_
_entity.id
_entity.type
_entity.pdbx_description
1 polymer ?
#
loop_
_entity_poly.entity_id
_entity_poly.type
_entity_poly.pdbx_seq_one_letter_code
_entity_poly.pdbx_strand_id
1 'polypeptide(L)'
;MLEKIGYNDEIFVLVGELLGKFHNATETFHHHSYDGYCHFLCMENWDSIEEEFELQVDQGILSDPRRIELCHKAINDLRKDVFDKRINFKPGFIHSDFNETNILLEKINEKEYKLSGLLDLGDFHYSLLIFDIATTILYLTFDSKINDWRNVAKHIVQGYTKNRKPYDLDYILVSMRARLASSLIYALRTSRINYRNEDMSYILKMQQNGWEFLEKLTVEYDQLPTFSAVIFT
;
A
#
# COMPACT_ATOMS: atom_id res chain seq x y z
N MET A 1 6.46 6.91 16.94
CA MET A 1 6.26 6.47 15.55
C MET A 1 6.82 5.07 15.44
N LEU A 2 6.11 4.20 14.72
CA LEU A 2 6.47 2.80 14.56
C LEU A 2 7.88 2.64 13.95
N GLU A 3 8.31 3.56 13.09
CA GLU A 3 9.67 3.59 12.50
C GLU A 3 10.83 3.51 13.53
N LYS A 4 10.57 3.88 14.81
CA LYS A 4 11.59 3.94 15.88
C LYS A 4 11.61 2.68 16.76
N ILE A 5 10.80 1.69 16.43
CA ILE A 5 10.57 0.48 17.24
C ILE A 5 10.92 -0.75 16.40
N GLY A 6 11.42 -1.80 17.05
CA GLY A 6 11.66 -3.08 16.37
C GLY A 6 10.33 -3.77 16.01
N TYR A 7 10.27 -4.34 14.82
CA TYR A 7 9.10 -5.10 14.36
C TYR A 7 9.08 -6.50 14.97
N ASN A 8 7.89 -6.96 15.33
CA ASN A 8 7.57 -8.34 15.66
C ASN A 8 6.11 -8.64 15.26
N ASP A 9 5.72 -9.91 15.39
CA ASP A 9 4.38 -10.37 15.01
C ASP A 9 3.25 -9.66 15.79
N GLU A 10 3.47 -9.35 17.07
CA GLU A 10 2.49 -8.63 17.91
C GLU A 10 2.26 -7.21 17.41
N ILE A 11 3.31 -6.52 16.96
CA ILE A 11 3.21 -5.19 16.36
C ILE A 11 2.35 -5.24 15.09
N PHE A 12 2.53 -6.24 14.22
CA PHE A 12 1.69 -6.38 13.02
C PHE A 12 0.23 -6.64 13.35
N VAL A 13 -0.05 -7.42 14.39
CA VAL A 13 -1.42 -7.61 14.91
C VAL A 13 -2.00 -6.30 15.42
N LEU A 14 -1.23 -5.49 16.16
CA LEU A 14 -1.69 -4.18 16.64
C LEU A 14 -2.00 -3.22 15.47
N VAL A 15 -1.12 -3.15 14.47
CA VAL A 15 -1.33 -2.35 13.27
C VAL A 15 -2.62 -2.77 12.56
N GLY A 16 -2.83 -4.08 12.35
CA GLY A 16 -4.06 -4.59 11.76
C GLY A 16 -5.30 -4.21 12.56
N GLU A 17 -5.21 -4.27 13.90
CA GLU A 17 -6.29 -3.87 14.78
C GLU A 17 -6.63 -2.37 14.65
N LEU A 18 -5.61 -1.50 14.53
CA LEU A 18 -5.79 -0.08 14.27
C LEU A 18 -6.50 0.17 12.94
N LEU A 19 -6.07 -0.49 11.87
CA LEU A 19 -6.65 -0.35 10.54
C LEU A 19 -8.13 -0.77 10.53
N GLY A 20 -8.46 -1.87 11.19
CA GLY A 20 -9.86 -2.31 11.35
C GLY A 20 -10.70 -1.32 12.14
N LYS A 21 -10.16 -0.74 13.23
CA LYS A 21 -10.84 0.32 14.02
C LYS A 21 -11.06 1.58 13.19
N PHE A 22 -10.07 1.98 12.40
CA PHE A 22 -10.14 3.13 11.52
C PHE A 22 -11.28 2.99 10.49
N HIS A 23 -11.33 1.89 9.74
CA HIS A 23 -12.41 1.64 8.79
C HIS A 23 -13.80 1.58 9.43
N ASN A 24 -13.93 1.07 10.65
CA ASN A 24 -15.20 1.09 11.37
C ASN A 24 -15.59 2.51 11.81
N ALA A 25 -14.62 3.31 12.29
CA ALA A 25 -14.85 4.69 12.71
C ALA A 25 -15.30 5.58 11.54
N THR A 26 -14.84 5.28 10.32
CA THR A 26 -15.18 6.04 9.10
C THR A 26 -16.33 5.43 8.29
N GLU A 27 -16.92 4.30 8.72
CA GLU A 27 -17.94 3.58 7.93
C GLU A 27 -19.20 4.42 7.67
N THR A 28 -19.56 5.29 8.61
CA THR A 28 -20.71 6.19 8.49
C THR A 28 -20.31 7.64 8.21
N PHE A 29 -19.01 7.90 8.07
CA PHE A 29 -18.51 9.24 7.76
C PHE A 29 -18.91 9.63 6.34
N HIS A 30 -19.32 10.88 6.17
CA HIS A 30 -19.61 11.46 4.86
C HIS A 30 -19.40 12.97 4.90
N HIS A 31 -18.71 13.51 3.89
CA HIS A 31 -18.55 14.94 3.71
C HIS A 31 -18.36 15.26 2.23
N HIS A 32 -19.12 16.24 1.72
CA HIS A 32 -19.19 16.56 0.28
C HIS A 32 -17.83 16.89 -0.36
N SER A 33 -16.86 17.39 0.42
CA SER A 33 -15.50 17.63 -0.09
C SER A 33 -14.77 16.36 -0.55
N TYR A 34 -15.22 15.18 -0.14
CA TYR A 34 -14.68 13.91 -0.60
C TYR A 34 -15.47 13.31 -1.78
N ASP A 35 -16.55 13.95 -2.22
CA ASP A 35 -17.33 13.49 -3.37
C ASP A 35 -16.49 13.65 -4.64
N GLY A 36 -16.01 12.53 -5.18
CA GLY A 36 -15.12 12.52 -6.34
C GLY A 36 -13.70 13.02 -6.08
N TYR A 37 -13.31 13.21 -4.81
CA TYR A 37 -11.92 13.53 -4.46
C TYR A 37 -11.02 12.33 -4.79
N CYS A 38 -10.02 12.58 -5.64
CA CYS A 38 -9.06 11.60 -6.11
C CYS A 38 -7.71 12.32 -6.26
N HIS A 39 -6.77 12.04 -5.36
CA HIS A 39 -5.41 12.60 -5.43
C HIS A 39 -4.54 11.77 -6.39
N PHE A 40 -3.38 12.28 -6.79
CA PHE A 40 -2.56 11.68 -7.86
C PHE A 40 -2.21 10.20 -7.62
N LEU A 41 -1.99 9.82 -6.35
CA LEU A 41 -1.59 8.46 -5.95
C LEU A 41 -2.78 7.53 -5.63
N CYS A 42 -4.03 8.00 -5.77
CA CYS A 42 -5.19 7.11 -5.72
C CYS A 42 -5.04 6.01 -6.77
N MET A 43 -5.36 4.77 -6.41
CA MET A 43 -5.33 3.67 -7.39
C MET A 43 -6.43 3.85 -8.46
N GLU A 44 -7.51 4.57 -8.13
CA GLU A 44 -8.52 5.01 -9.08
C GLU A 44 -7.96 5.88 -10.21
N ASN A 45 -6.85 6.57 -9.97
CA ASN A 45 -6.19 7.46 -10.92
C ASN A 45 -5.14 6.72 -11.79
N TRP A 46 -5.35 5.41 -12.01
CA TRP A 46 -4.39 4.54 -12.70
C TRP A 46 -4.11 4.99 -14.14
N ASP A 47 -5.06 5.63 -14.80
CA ASP A 47 -4.93 6.23 -16.12
C ASP A 47 -3.91 7.36 -16.14
N SER A 48 -3.98 8.28 -15.18
CA SER A 48 -2.98 9.35 -15.02
C SER A 48 -1.60 8.81 -14.66
N ILE A 49 -1.54 7.70 -13.90
CA ILE A 49 -0.29 7.03 -13.54
C ILE A 49 0.31 6.34 -14.77
N GLU A 50 -0.52 5.71 -15.60
CA GLU A 50 -0.12 5.13 -16.88
C GLU A 50 0.41 6.22 -17.83
N GLU A 51 -0.27 7.35 -17.96
CA GLU A 51 0.20 8.49 -18.76
C GLU A 51 1.57 9.00 -18.28
N GLU A 52 1.76 9.21 -16.96
CA GLU A 52 3.06 9.62 -16.43
C GLU A 52 4.14 8.55 -16.67
N PHE A 53 3.78 7.28 -16.58
CA PHE A 53 4.69 6.17 -16.86
C PHE A 53 5.14 6.16 -18.33
N GLU A 54 4.22 6.24 -19.28
CA GLU A 54 4.55 6.31 -20.72
C GLU A 54 5.43 7.54 -21.02
N LEU A 55 5.11 8.70 -20.43
CA LEU A 55 5.94 9.90 -20.55
C LEU A 55 7.36 9.69 -20.02
N GLN A 56 7.54 8.94 -18.93
CA GLN A 56 8.87 8.63 -18.38
C GLN A 56 9.65 7.68 -19.30
N VAL A 57 8.98 6.74 -19.97
CA VAL A 57 9.58 5.86 -20.96
C VAL A 57 10.01 6.65 -22.20
N ASP A 58 9.13 7.46 -22.76
CA ASP A 58 9.40 8.30 -23.93
C ASP A 58 10.55 9.27 -23.72
N GLN A 59 10.69 9.81 -22.50
CA GLN A 59 11.78 10.71 -22.12
C GLN A 59 13.09 9.98 -21.75
N GLY A 60 13.10 8.64 -21.76
CA GLY A 60 14.26 7.83 -21.37
C GLY A 60 14.59 7.87 -19.88
N ILE A 61 13.70 8.39 -19.04
CA ILE A 61 13.85 8.42 -17.57
C ILE A 61 13.73 7.01 -17.02
N LEU A 62 12.71 6.28 -17.47
CA LEU A 62 12.56 4.85 -17.23
C LEU A 62 12.91 4.09 -18.50
N SER A 63 14.16 3.64 -18.60
CA SER A 63 14.70 3.03 -19.83
C SER A 63 15.03 1.54 -19.71
N ASP A 64 15.03 0.99 -18.49
CA ASP A 64 15.27 -0.44 -18.26
C ASP A 64 14.04 -1.25 -18.73
N PRO A 65 14.16 -2.10 -19.78
CA PRO A 65 13.03 -2.85 -20.32
C PRO A 65 12.35 -3.77 -19.30
N ARG A 66 13.09 -4.30 -18.33
CA ARG A 66 12.53 -5.16 -17.27
C ARG A 66 11.62 -4.37 -16.36
N ARG A 67 12.03 -3.16 -15.96
CA ARG A 67 11.22 -2.27 -15.11
C ARG A 67 9.98 -1.77 -15.83
N ILE A 68 10.11 -1.46 -17.11
CA ILE A 68 8.99 -1.09 -18.00
C ILE A 68 7.95 -2.22 -18.03
N GLU A 69 8.38 -3.47 -18.26
CA GLU A 69 7.48 -4.63 -18.27
C GLU A 69 6.78 -4.83 -16.92
N LEU A 70 7.50 -4.66 -15.79
CA LEU A 70 6.92 -4.76 -14.45
C LEU A 70 5.80 -3.73 -14.21
N CYS A 71 6.03 -2.47 -14.59
CA CYS A 71 5.03 -1.41 -14.47
C CYS A 71 3.80 -1.69 -15.34
N HIS A 72 3.99 -2.03 -16.63
CA HIS A 72 2.87 -2.39 -17.52
C HIS A 72 2.05 -3.54 -16.95
N LYS A 73 2.68 -4.61 -16.47
CA LYS A 73 1.95 -5.73 -15.87
C LYS A 73 1.15 -5.30 -14.64
N ALA A 74 1.77 -4.57 -13.73
CA ALA A 74 1.11 -4.11 -12.51
C ALA A 74 -0.12 -3.24 -12.79
N ILE A 75 -0.02 -2.29 -13.73
CA ILE A 75 -1.13 -1.41 -14.14
C ILE A 75 -2.23 -2.20 -14.84
N ASN A 76 -1.88 -3.09 -15.77
CA ASN A 76 -2.84 -3.92 -16.49
C ASN A 76 -3.60 -4.89 -15.56
N ASP A 77 -2.89 -5.52 -14.63
CA ASP A 77 -3.50 -6.44 -13.65
C ASP A 77 -4.42 -5.68 -12.70
N LEU A 78 -4.02 -4.49 -12.22
CA LEU A 78 -4.89 -3.62 -11.41
C LEU A 78 -6.20 -3.32 -12.14
N ARG A 79 -6.11 -2.89 -13.40
CA ARG A 79 -7.28 -2.59 -14.22
C ARG A 79 -8.19 -3.81 -14.38
N LYS A 80 -7.63 -4.91 -14.89
CA LYS A 80 -8.37 -6.12 -15.27
C LYS A 80 -8.94 -6.88 -14.07
N ASP A 81 -8.14 -7.01 -13.01
CA ASP A 81 -8.49 -7.87 -11.88
C ASP A 81 -9.23 -7.13 -10.77
N VAL A 82 -9.06 -5.81 -10.67
CA VAL A 82 -9.77 -4.98 -9.69
C VAL A 82 -10.81 -4.07 -10.34
N PHE A 83 -10.41 -3.13 -11.19
CA PHE A 83 -11.32 -2.07 -11.65
C PHE A 83 -12.43 -2.55 -12.59
N ASP A 84 -12.15 -3.46 -13.52
CA ASP A 84 -13.17 -4.08 -14.39
C ASP A 84 -14.22 -4.86 -13.57
N LYS A 85 -13.86 -5.27 -12.34
CA LYS A 85 -14.70 -6.03 -11.41
C LYS A 85 -15.07 -5.23 -10.15
N ARG A 86 -14.92 -3.90 -10.18
CA ARG A 86 -14.99 -3.02 -8.99
C ARG A 86 -16.27 -3.21 -8.15
N ILE A 87 -17.38 -3.52 -8.79
CA ILE A 87 -18.68 -3.75 -8.13
C ILE A 87 -18.65 -4.90 -7.11
N ASN A 88 -17.69 -5.82 -7.24
CA ASN A 88 -17.55 -6.98 -6.35
C ASN A 88 -16.72 -6.66 -5.08
N PHE A 89 -16.07 -5.51 -5.03
CA PHE A 89 -15.18 -5.13 -3.94
C PHE A 89 -15.92 -4.34 -2.87
N LYS A 90 -15.43 -4.42 -1.63
CA LYS A 90 -15.98 -3.64 -0.53
C LYS A 90 -15.45 -2.19 -0.58
N PRO A 91 -16.31 -1.18 -0.83
CA PRO A 91 -15.88 0.21 -0.78
C PRO A 91 -15.88 0.77 0.65
N GLY A 92 -15.16 1.86 0.85
CA GLY A 92 -15.13 2.63 2.09
C GLY A 92 -14.01 3.66 2.09
N PHE A 93 -13.95 4.44 3.17
CA PHE A 93 -12.88 5.39 3.37
C PHE A 93 -11.57 4.69 3.76
N ILE A 94 -10.48 5.03 3.08
CA ILE A 94 -9.12 4.50 3.31
C ILE A 94 -8.18 5.63 3.71
N HIS A 95 -7.16 5.30 4.50
CA HIS A 95 -6.09 6.21 4.87
C HIS A 95 -5.17 6.50 3.69
N SER A 96 -4.95 5.51 2.82
CA SER A 96 -4.09 5.54 1.63
C SER A 96 -2.58 5.61 1.92
N ASP A 97 -2.14 6.10 3.07
CA ASP A 97 -0.71 6.10 3.46
C ASP A 97 -0.45 5.50 4.85
N PHE A 98 -1.04 4.34 5.12
CA PHE A 98 -0.97 3.68 6.43
C PHE A 98 0.39 2.98 6.62
N ASN A 99 1.41 3.73 7.04
CA ASN A 99 2.82 3.30 7.13
C ASN A 99 3.44 3.56 8.54
N GLU A 100 4.72 3.24 8.69
CA GLU A 100 5.45 3.31 9.95
C GLU A 100 5.65 4.71 10.55
N THR A 101 5.62 5.76 9.72
CA THR A 101 5.79 7.14 10.16
C THR A 101 4.45 7.70 10.67
N ASN A 102 3.34 7.24 10.10
CA ASN A 102 1.99 7.68 10.43
C ASN A 102 1.36 6.93 11.62
N ILE A 103 1.94 5.80 12.05
CA ILE A 103 1.43 5.00 13.17
C ILE A 103 2.15 5.37 14.47
N LEU A 104 1.37 5.74 15.49
CA LEU A 104 1.87 6.02 16.83
C LEU A 104 1.63 4.83 17.77
N LEU A 105 2.73 4.38 18.36
CA LEU A 105 2.76 3.40 19.44
C LEU A 105 3.31 4.07 20.70
N GLU A 106 2.71 3.74 21.84
CA GLU A 106 3.19 4.09 23.18
C GLU A 106 3.71 2.83 23.86
N LYS A 107 4.92 2.90 24.40
CA LYS A 107 5.52 1.81 25.15
C LYS A 107 4.86 1.73 26.54
N ILE A 108 4.22 0.60 26.85
CA ILE A 108 3.62 0.37 28.17
C ILE A 108 4.69 -0.14 29.14
N ASN A 109 5.49 -1.11 28.70
CA ASN A 109 6.60 -1.68 29.46
C ASN A 109 7.72 -2.13 28.49
N GLU A 110 8.75 -2.83 28.98
CA GLU A 110 9.90 -3.23 28.15
C GLU A 110 9.56 -4.04 26.90
N LYS A 111 8.45 -4.79 26.92
CA LYS A 111 8.07 -5.72 25.85
C LYS A 111 6.74 -5.37 25.17
N GLU A 112 5.94 -4.50 25.77
CA GLU A 112 4.55 -4.29 25.37
C GLU A 112 4.31 -2.85 24.89
N TYR A 113 3.58 -2.74 23.78
CA TYR A 113 3.21 -1.48 23.15
C TYR A 113 1.69 -1.40 23.02
N LYS A 114 1.15 -0.20 23.10
CA LYS A 114 -0.25 0.10 22.74
C LYS A 114 -0.30 1.11 21.60
N LEU A 115 -1.36 1.02 20.81
CA LEU A 115 -1.70 2.03 19.81
C LEU A 115 -2.08 3.33 20.51
N SER A 116 -1.47 4.45 20.10
CA SER A 116 -1.76 5.77 20.65
C SER A 116 -2.31 6.77 19.64
N GLY A 117 -2.17 6.52 18.34
CA GLY A 117 -2.74 7.39 17.31
C GLY A 117 -2.39 7.00 15.88
N LEU A 118 -3.10 7.64 14.96
CA LEU A 118 -2.88 7.62 13.51
C LEU A 118 -2.77 9.07 13.05
N LEU A 119 -1.73 9.39 12.28
CA LEU A 119 -1.43 10.73 11.79
C LEU A 119 -1.64 10.80 10.27
N ASP A 120 -1.63 12.03 9.75
CA ASP A 120 -1.62 12.35 8.32
C ASP A 120 -2.80 11.81 7.50
N LEU A 121 -3.96 12.43 7.69
CA LEU A 121 -5.15 12.18 6.89
C LEU A 121 -5.19 13.02 5.59
N GLY A 122 -4.05 13.52 5.09
CA GLY A 122 -4.00 14.37 3.89
C GLY A 122 -4.45 13.65 2.61
N ASP A 123 -4.13 12.36 2.51
CA ASP A 123 -4.46 11.49 1.38
C ASP A 123 -5.67 10.58 1.65
N PHE A 124 -6.38 10.81 2.75
CA PHE A 124 -7.60 10.10 3.10
C PHE A 124 -8.69 10.31 2.05
N HIS A 125 -9.30 9.24 1.54
CA HIS A 125 -10.34 9.34 0.51
C HIS A 125 -11.23 8.08 0.44
N TYR A 126 -12.33 8.17 -0.31
CA TYR A 126 -13.24 7.05 -0.52
C TYR A 126 -12.75 6.15 -1.66
N SER A 127 -12.56 4.86 -1.38
CA SER A 127 -11.96 3.90 -2.31
C SER A 127 -12.39 2.46 -1.97
N LEU A 128 -11.56 1.46 -2.29
CA LEU A 128 -11.73 0.06 -1.93
C LEU A 128 -10.93 -0.27 -0.66
N LEU A 129 -11.55 -0.88 0.35
CA LEU A 129 -10.89 -1.13 1.64
C LEU A 129 -9.66 -2.04 1.53
N ILE A 130 -9.62 -2.91 0.51
CA ILE A 130 -8.49 -3.81 0.25
C ILE A 130 -7.19 -3.06 -0.04
N PHE A 131 -7.31 -1.85 -0.60
CA PHE A 131 -6.17 -1.01 -0.93
C PHE A 131 -5.43 -0.53 0.31
N ASP A 132 -6.14 -0.18 1.39
CA ASP A 132 -5.50 0.22 2.64
C ASP A 132 -4.78 -0.96 3.28
N ILE A 133 -5.41 -2.15 3.29
CA ILE A 133 -4.80 -3.38 3.82
C ILE A 133 -3.53 -3.71 3.04
N ALA A 134 -3.60 -3.70 1.70
CA ALA A 134 -2.47 -3.99 0.83
C ALA A 134 -1.33 -2.97 1.00
N THR A 135 -1.65 -1.67 1.05
CA THR A 135 -0.66 -0.60 1.28
C THR A 135 0.04 -0.75 2.63
N THR A 136 -0.70 -1.06 3.70
CA THR A 136 -0.10 -1.31 5.02
C THR A 136 0.88 -2.49 4.97
N ILE A 137 0.49 -3.61 4.37
CA ILE A 137 1.35 -4.79 4.23
C ILE A 137 2.61 -4.44 3.43
N LEU A 138 2.45 -3.73 2.32
CA LEU A 138 3.55 -3.30 1.44
C LEU A 138 4.59 -2.48 2.21
N TYR A 139 4.17 -1.39 2.85
CA TYR A 139 5.11 -0.48 3.50
C TYR A 139 5.74 -1.08 4.74
N LEU A 140 4.98 -1.80 5.56
CA LEU A 140 5.56 -2.45 6.73
C LEU A 140 6.50 -3.59 6.36
N THR A 141 6.25 -4.33 5.27
CA THR A 141 7.23 -5.29 4.76
C THR A 141 8.51 -4.57 4.32
N PHE A 142 8.36 -3.48 3.58
CA PHE A 142 9.48 -2.72 3.04
C PHE A 142 10.35 -2.08 4.14
N ASP A 143 9.73 -1.47 5.15
CA ASP A 143 10.46 -0.79 6.23
C ASP A 143 11.07 -1.75 7.24
N SER A 144 10.33 -2.80 7.64
CA SER A 144 10.83 -3.81 8.58
C SER A 144 12.00 -4.64 8.02
N LYS A 145 12.26 -4.54 6.70
CA LYS A 145 13.22 -5.38 5.96
C LYS A 145 12.91 -6.87 6.13
N ILE A 146 11.66 -7.21 6.44
CA ILE A 146 11.20 -8.59 6.54
C ILE A 146 11.03 -9.12 5.13
N ASN A 147 11.83 -10.13 4.78
CA ASN A 147 11.78 -10.77 3.46
C ASN A 147 10.56 -11.67 3.25
N ASP A 148 9.63 -11.72 4.20
CA ASP A 148 8.41 -12.50 4.15
C ASP A 148 7.16 -11.64 4.38
N TRP A 149 6.67 -11.04 3.29
CA TRP A 149 5.44 -10.25 3.30
C TRP A 149 4.20 -11.08 3.68
N ARG A 150 4.24 -12.41 3.54
CA ARG A 150 3.13 -13.30 3.94
C ARG A 150 2.99 -13.32 5.45
N ASN A 151 4.11 -13.38 6.18
CA ASN A 151 4.09 -13.29 7.64
C ASN A 151 3.51 -11.95 8.12
N VAL A 152 3.92 -10.85 7.48
CA VAL A 152 3.38 -9.51 7.75
C VAL A 152 1.88 -9.46 7.47
N ALA A 153 1.46 -9.96 6.31
CA ALA A 153 0.06 -10.01 5.89
C ALA A 153 -0.81 -10.84 6.84
N LYS A 154 -0.34 -12.03 7.24
CA LYS A 154 -1.02 -12.92 8.18
C LYS A 154 -1.37 -12.20 9.47
N HIS A 155 -0.39 -11.54 10.08
CA HIS A 155 -0.56 -10.88 11.37
C HIS A 155 -1.39 -9.59 11.26
N ILE A 156 -1.23 -8.81 10.18
CA ILE A 156 -2.11 -7.65 9.91
C ILE A 156 -3.56 -8.10 9.73
N VAL A 157 -3.82 -9.12 8.92
CA VAL A 157 -5.18 -9.63 8.68
C VAL A 157 -5.78 -10.22 9.96
N GLN A 158 -4.96 -10.91 10.78
CA GLN A 158 -5.38 -11.39 12.10
C GLN A 158 -5.83 -10.24 13.00
N GLY A 159 -5.05 -9.15 13.09
CA GLY A 159 -5.40 -7.95 13.83
C GLY A 159 -6.67 -7.28 13.32
N TYR A 160 -6.77 -7.11 12.00
CA TYR A 160 -7.91 -6.49 11.33
C TYR A 160 -9.21 -7.23 11.63
N THR A 161 -9.16 -8.57 11.59
CA THR A 161 -10.32 -9.46 11.82
C THR A 161 -10.93 -9.30 13.21
N LYS A 162 -10.19 -8.78 14.20
CA LYS A 162 -10.74 -8.48 15.53
C LYS A 162 -11.83 -7.39 15.52
N ASN A 163 -11.80 -6.49 14.54
CA ASN A 163 -12.74 -5.37 14.46
C ASN A 163 -13.66 -5.46 13.23
N ARG A 164 -13.19 -6.08 12.14
CA ARG A 164 -13.94 -6.12 10.88
C ARG A 164 -13.59 -7.36 10.09
N LYS A 165 -14.59 -7.99 9.47
CA LYS A 165 -14.34 -9.10 8.53
C LYS A 165 -13.54 -8.57 7.33
N PRO A 166 -12.39 -9.17 6.98
CA PRO A 166 -11.69 -8.79 5.76
C PRO A 166 -12.45 -9.30 4.53
N TYR A 167 -12.53 -8.46 3.51
CA TYR A 167 -13.07 -8.79 2.19
C TYR A 167 -11.93 -8.74 1.18
N ASP A 168 -12.11 -9.44 0.05
CA ASP A 168 -11.26 -9.27 -1.14
C ASP A 168 -9.77 -9.61 -0.91
N LEU A 169 -9.46 -10.43 0.10
CA LEU A 169 -8.08 -10.80 0.45
C LEU A 169 -7.29 -11.39 -0.72
N ASP A 170 -7.96 -12.07 -1.65
CA ASP A 170 -7.35 -12.59 -2.89
C ASP A 170 -6.68 -11.52 -3.76
N TYR A 171 -7.01 -10.25 -3.55
CA TYR A 171 -6.50 -9.12 -4.31
C TYR A 171 -5.42 -8.31 -3.58
N ILE A 172 -4.91 -8.77 -2.43
CA ILE A 172 -3.82 -8.10 -1.72
C ILE A 172 -2.59 -7.98 -2.63
N LEU A 173 -2.20 -9.06 -3.30
CA LEU A 173 -0.96 -9.08 -4.07
C LEU A 173 -1.02 -8.18 -5.31
N VAL A 174 -2.12 -8.19 -6.07
CA VAL A 174 -2.31 -7.26 -7.19
C VAL A 174 -2.33 -5.81 -6.71
N SER A 175 -2.98 -5.53 -5.58
CA SER A 175 -3.04 -4.19 -4.99
C SER A 175 -1.67 -3.71 -4.50
N MET A 176 -0.87 -4.57 -3.88
CA MET A 176 0.50 -4.26 -3.46
C MET A 176 1.40 -3.96 -4.66
N ARG A 177 1.32 -4.77 -5.72
CA ARG A 177 2.10 -4.56 -6.96
C ARG A 177 1.74 -3.23 -7.61
N ALA A 178 0.45 -2.97 -7.76
CA ALA A 178 -0.04 -1.74 -8.36
C ALA A 178 0.39 -0.53 -7.55
N ARG A 179 0.19 -0.55 -6.22
CA ARG A 179 0.63 0.53 -5.34
C ARG A 179 2.14 0.76 -5.44
N LEU A 180 2.96 -0.29 -5.40
CA LEU A 180 4.41 -0.16 -5.49
C LEU A 180 4.85 0.42 -6.83
N ALA A 181 4.27 -0.04 -7.94
CA ALA A 181 4.53 0.52 -9.27
C ALA A 181 4.16 2.01 -9.32
N SER A 182 2.97 2.38 -8.85
CA SER A 182 2.52 3.77 -8.76
C SER A 182 3.47 4.64 -7.93
N SER A 183 3.91 4.16 -6.78
CA SER A 183 4.85 4.89 -5.93
C SER A 183 6.23 5.04 -6.57
N LEU A 184 6.72 4.05 -7.33
CA LEU A 184 7.97 4.12 -8.08
C LEU A 184 7.88 5.14 -9.24
N ILE A 185 6.78 5.13 -10.00
CA ILE A 185 6.53 6.11 -11.08
C ILE A 185 6.45 7.52 -10.48
N TYR A 186 5.71 7.68 -9.39
CA TYR A 186 5.58 8.97 -8.71
C TYR A 186 6.89 9.48 -8.11
N ALA A 187 7.72 8.59 -7.56
CA ALA A 187 9.05 8.90 -7.07
C ALA A 187 9.96 9.46 -8.17
N LEU A 188 9.96 8.85 -9.37
CA LEU A 188 10.71 9.36 -10.52
C LEU A 188 10.19 10.75 -10.95
N ARG A 189 8.87 10.92 -11.04
CA ARG A 189 8.25 12.23 -11.31
C ARG A 189 8.70 13.28 -10.30
N THR A 190 8.56 12.99 -9.01
CA THR A 190 8.86 13.92 -7.91
C THR A 190 10.34 14.29 -7.89
N SER A 191 11.24 13.33 -8.08
CA SER A 191 12.68 13.61 -8.15
C SER A 191 13.06 14.55 -9.30
N ARG A 192 12.39 14.44 -10.46
CA ARG A 192 12.59 15.34 -11.60
C ARG A 192 12.11 16.77 -11.31
N ILE A 193 11.01 16.91 -10.57
CA ILE A 193 10.39 18.20 -10.26
C ILE A 193 10.77 18.75 -8.88
N ASN A 194 11.73 18.15 -8.16
CA ASN A 194 12.20 18.66 -6.87
C ASN A 194 13.12 19.88 -7.04
N TYR A 195 12.59 20.97 -7.59
CA TYR A 195 13.31 22.23 -7.75
C TYR A 195 13.57 22.95 -6.41
N ARG A 196 12.95 22.49 -5.32
CA ARG A 196 13.07 23.08 -3.97
C ARG A 196 14.16 22.44 -3.11
N ASN A 197 14.87 21.43 -3.60
CA ASN A 197 15.87 20.66 -2.83
C ASN A 197 15.32 20.10 -1.51
N GLU A 198 14.06 19.67 -1.51
CA GLU A 198 13.45 19.01 -0.36
C GLU A 198 14.13 17.65 -0.12
N ASP A 199 14.06 17.12 1.11
CA ASP A 199 14.67 15.84 1.47
C ASP A 199 14.03 14.68 0.68
N MET A 200 14.83 14.02 -0.15
CA MET A 200 14.41 12.92 -1.02
C MET A 200 14.77 11.54 -0.46
N SER A 201 15.26 11.44 0.78
CA SER A 201 15.80 10.20 1.35
C SER A 201 14.79 9.04 1.30
N TYR A 202 13.52 9.27 1.62
CA TYR A 202 12.45 8.27 1.52
C TYR A 202 12.23 7.80 0.08
N ILE A 203 12.17 8.75 -0.86
CA ILE A 203 11.98 8.49 -2.29
C ILE A 203 13.15 7.68 -2.86
N LEU A 204 14.39 8.01 -2.46
CA LEU A 204 15.59 7.30 -2.88
C LEU A 204 15.66 5.89 -2.30
N LYS A 205 15.30 5.70 -1.02
CA LYS A 205 15.20 4.37 -0.38
C LYS A 205 14.22 3.48 -1.14
N MET A 206 13.06 4.02 -1.52
CA MET A 206 12.06 3.30 -2.29
C MET A 206 12.55 2.97 -3.71
N GLN A 207 13.18 3.92 -4.41
CA GLN A 207 13.76 3.68 -5.74
C GLN A 207 14.88 2.63 -5.74
N GLN A 208 15.65 2.53 -4.67
CA GLN A 208 16.77 1.58 -4.61
C GLN A 208 16.30 0.12 -4.53
N ASN A 209 15.33 -0.18 -3.66
CA ASN A 209 14.94 -1.57 -3.36
C ASN A 209 13.54 -1.94 -3.92
N GLY A 210 12.74 -0.97 -4.33
CA GLY A 210 11.37 -1.18 -4.76
C GLY A 210 11.25 -1.99 -6.04
N TRP A 211 12.21 -1.86 -6.98
CA TRP A 211 12.20 -2.61 -8.25
C TRP A 211 12.37 -4.11 -8.05
N GLU A 212 13.36 -4.51 -7.25
CA GLU A 212 13.60 -5.92 -6.91
C GLU A 212 12.39 -6.52 -6.17
N PHE A 213 11.77 -5.72 -5.30
CA PHE A 213 10.59 -6.18 -4.58
C PHE A 213 9.36 -6.29 -5.48
N LEU A 214 9.12 -5.33 -6.39
CA LEU A 214 8.04 -5.39 -7.38
C LEU A 214 8.18 -6.62 -8.27
N GLU A 215 9.40 -6.94 -8.67
CA GLU A 215 9.67 -8.16 -9.42
C GLU A 215 9.33 -9.42 -8.63
N LYS A 216 9.80 -9.52 -7.39
CA LYS A 216 9.47 -10.65 -6.52
C LYS A 216 7.96 -10.82 -6.39
N LEU A 217 7.22 -9.75 -6.12
CA LEU A 217 5.76 -9.79 -6.02
C LEU A 217 5.10 -10.20 -7.34
N THR A 218 5.67 -9.81 -8.48
CA THR A 218 5.16 -10.19 -9.81
C THR A 218 5.36 -11.67 -10.11
N VAL A 219 6.55 -12.21 -9.83
CA VAL A 219 6.82 -13.65 -9.96
C VAL A 219 5.87 -14.48 -9.09
N GLU A 220 5.63 -14.02 -7.86
CA GLU A 220 4.69 -14.68 -6.97
C GLU A 220 3.24 -14.57 -7.46
N TYR A 221 2.83 -13.42 -8.01
CA TYR A 221 1.48 -13.25 -8.56
C TYR A 221 1.18 -14.22 -9.70
N ASP A 222 2.14 -14.39 -10.62
CA ASP A 222 2.00 -15.29 -11.77
C ASP A 222 1.92 -16.78 -11.36
N GLN A 223 2.37 -17.13 -10.15
CA GLN A 223 2.45 -18.50 -9.65
C GLN A 223 1.35 -18.86 -8.64
N LEU A 224 0.65 -17.88 -8.07
CA LEU A 224 -0.29 -18.09 -6.98
C LEU A 224 -1.73 -18.29 -7.48
N PRO A 225 -2.37 -19.44 -7.17
CA PRO A 225 -3.75 -19.68 -7.60
C PRO A 225 -4.77 -18.79 -6.88
N THR A 226 -4.58 -18.49 -5.58
CA THR A 226 -5.38 -17.54 -4.74
C THR A 226 -4.61 -17.21 -3.45
N PHE A 227 -4.61 -15.95 -2.99
CA PHE A 227 -3.92 -15.52 -1.75
C PHE A 227 -4.47 -16.18 -0.48
N SER A 228 -5.78 -16.38 -0.38
CA SER A 228 -6.45 -17.03 0.74
C SER A 228 -5.97 -18.46 0.99
N ALA A 229 -5.52 -19.16 -0.05
CA ALA A 229 -4.96 -20.50 0.07
C ALA A 229 -3.53 -20.54 0.68
N VAL A 230 -2.86 -19.39 0.80
CA VAL A 230 -1.42 -19.32 1.17
C VAL A 230 -1.17 -18.72 2.54
N ILE A 231 -2.09 -17.90 3.06
CA ILE A 231 -1.94 -17.26 4.39
C ILE A 231 -2.59 -18.07 5.52
N PHE A 232 -3.60 -18.88 5.20
CA PHE A 232 -4.38 -19.64 6.19
C PHE A 232 -3.99 -21.13 6.30
N THR A 233 -2.93 -21.56 5.62
CA THR A 233 -2.26 -22.87 5.83
C THR A 233 -1.11 -22.74 6.80
#